data_AF-A0A5N4DBQ0-F1
#
_entry.id   AF-A0A5N4DBQ0-F1
#
_cell.length_a   1.000
_cell.length_b   1.000
_cell.length_c   1.000
_cell.angle_alpha   90.00
_cell.angle_beta   90.00
_cell.angle_gamma   90.00
#
_symmetry.space_group_name_H-M   'P 1'
#
loop_
_entity.id
_entity.type
_entity.pdbx_description
1 polymer ?
#
loop_
_entity_poly.entity_id
_entity_poly.type
_entity_poly.pdbx_seq_one_letter_code
_entity_poly.pdbx_strand_id
1 'polypeptide(L)'
;MIPEFTVALAGLARRQEEVVLQASVSPYHLFRDTAEVTVLRKNLLSWYDLEKRDLPWRRQAEGEMDLDRRAYAVWVSEVMLQQTQVATVINYYTRWMQEVNQLWAGLGYYSRGRRLQEGARKVIEELGGHMPRTAETLQQLLPGVGRYTAGAIASIAFGQAAGVVDGNVVRVLCRVRAIGADPSSTLVSQHLWTLAQQLVDPARPGDFNQAAMELGATVCTPQRPRCSQCPMQSLCRAHQRVEREQLLASQSLPSSGDVEECAPNTGQCQLCAPPTEPWDQTLGVANFPRKASRRPPREECSATCVLEQPRAVGGARILLVQRPNSGLLAGLWEFPSVTVEPSRQHQPKALLQELQSWVGPLPATRLQHLGQVVHTFSHIKLTYQVYGLTLEEQTPVTTSLPGVRWLTREEFHTAAVSTAMKKALTFCLRWFQKIPGVYPVQTEKAQPRPESPG
;
A
#
# COMPACT_ATOMS: atom_id res chain seq x y z
N MET A 1 20.46 27.80 30.61
CA MET A 1 19.18 28.45 31.01
C MET A 1 18.33 28.92 29.80
N ILE A 2 18.55 28.36 28.60
CA ILE A 2 17.83 28.73 27.36
C ILE A 2 16.96 27.59 26.75
N PRO A 3 17.02 26.28 27.15
CA PRO A 3 16.17 25.26 26.51
C PRO A 3 14.69 25.32 26.91
N GLU A 4 14.37 25.73 28.14
CA GLU A 4 13.00 25.67 28.68
C GLU A 4 12.07 26.72 28.06
N PHE A 5 12.61 27.89 27.67
CA PHE A 5 11.83 28.97 27.06
C PHE A 5 11.36 28.61 25.64
N THR A 6 12.18 27.88 24.87
CA THR A 6 11.84 27.48 23.50
C THR A 6 10.76 26.39 23.48
N VAL A 7 10.77 25.48 24.47
CA VAL A 7 9.74 24.45 24.63
C VAL A 7 8.40 25.06 25.08
N ALA A 8 8.44 26.05 25.98
CA ALA A 8 7.24 26.76 26.42
C ALA A 8 6.59 27.59 25.30
N LEU A 9 7.39 28.27 24.46
CA LEU A 9 6.91 29.01 23.29
C LEU A 9 6.32 28.09 22.20
N ALA A 10 6.94 26.93 21.95
CA ALA A 10 6.38 25.92 21.04
C ALA A 10 5.07 25.31 21.56
N GLY A 11 4.94 25.14 22.88
CA GLY A 11 3.71 24.69 23.54
C GLY A 11 2.57 25.73 23.49
N LEU A 12 2.90 27.02 23.61
CA LEU A 12 1.94 28.12 23.47
C LEU A 12 1.47 28.32 22.03
N ALA A 13 2.37 28.17 21.04
CA ALA A 13 2.03 28.21 19.62
C ALA A 13 1.12 27.03 19.21
N ARG A 14 1.40 25.81 19.68
CA ARG A 14 0.52 24.63 19.47
C ARG A 14 -0.86 24.79 20.12
N ARG A 15 -0.93 25.37 21.32
CA ARG A 15 -2.21 25.67 21.98
C ARG A 15 -2.98 26.78 21.27
N GLN A 16 -2.31 27.80 20.74
CA GLN A 16 -2.96 28.82 19.91
C GLN A 16 -3.45 28.25 18.57
N GLU A 17 -2.71 27.35 17.92
CA GLU A 17 -3.17 26.63 16.73
C GLU A 17 -4.38 25.73 17.02
N GLU A 18 -4.39 24.98 18.12
CA GLU A 18 -5.53 24.17 18.57
C GLU A 18 -6.79 25.01 18.85
N VAL A 19 -6.62 26.20 19.46
CA VAL A 19 -7.72 27.13 19.76
C VAL A 19 -8.26 27.80 18.48
N VAL A 20 -7.41 28.13 17.50
CA VAL A 20 -7.83 28.69 16.20
C VAL A 20 -8.49 27.64 15.31
N LEU A 21 -8.05 26.38 15.37
CA LEU A 21 -8.68 25.24 14.69
C LEU A 21 -10.10 24.97 15.19
N GLN A 22 -10.36 25.12 16.49
CA GLN A 22 -11.69 24.94 17.07
C GLN A 22 -12.68 26.05 16.69
N ALA A 23 -12.21 27.25 16.34
CA ALA A 23 -13.06 28.39 15.97
C ALA A 23 -13.60 28.34 14.53
N SER A 24 -13.08 27.47 13.67
CA SER A 24 -13.47 27.35 12.24
C SER A 24 -14.24 26.06 11.89
N VAL A 25 -14.45 25.20 12.89
CA VAL A 25 -15.07 23.88 12.71
C VAL A 25 -16.44 23.84 13.37
N SER A 26 -17.45 23.46 12.60
CA SER A 26 -18.82 23.38 13.08
C SER A 26 -19.01 22.26 14.12
N PRO A 27 -19.81 22.50 15.19
CA PRO A 27 -20.31 21.48 16.11
C PRO A 27 -20.77 20.19 15.43
N TYR A 28 -21.37 20.33 14.25
CA TYR A 28 -21.97 19.26 13.46
C TYR A 28 -20.97 18.16 13.08
N HIS A 29 -19.69 18.47 12.95
CA HIS A 29 -18.67 17.49 12.57
C HIS A 29 -18.01 16.81 13.79
N LEU A 30 -18.41 17.15 15.02
CA LEU A 30 -17.77 16.71 16.26
C LEU A 30 -18.60 15.64 16.99
N PHE A 31 -17.95 14.92 17.91
CA PHE A 31 -18.63 14.21 19.00
C PHE A 31 -18.55 15.08 20.24
N ARG A 32 -19.68 15.65 20.67
CA ARG A 32 -19.72 16.55 21.85
C ARG A 32 -20.19 15.84 23.11
N ASP A 33 -21.08 14.88 22.93
CA ASP A 33 -21.68 14.15 24.04
C ASP A 33 -20.89 12.87 24.33
N THR A 34 -20.51 12.70 25.59
CA THR A 34 -19.85 11.47 26.07
C THR A 34 -20.77 10.26 26.00
N ALA A 35 -22.09 10.45 26.11
CA ALA A 35 -23.07 9.38 25.92
C ALA A 35 -23.07 8.89 24.47
N GLU A 36 -22.99 9.82 23.50
CA GLU A 36 -22.86 9.48 22.07
C GLU A 36 -21.61 8.63 21.81
N VAL A 37 -20.45 9.03 22.35
CA VAL A 37 -19.20 8.27 22.24
C VAL A 37 -19.31 6.89 22.87
N THR A 38 -19.98 6.78 24.02
CA THR A 38 -20.17 5.51 24.74
C THR A 38 -21.06 4.55 23.94
N VAL A 39 -22.17 5.05 23.38
CA VAL A 39 -23.06 4.27 22.51
C VAL A 39 -22.32 3.81 21.24
N LEU A 40 -21.52 4.70 20.63
CA LEU A 40 -20.71 4.38 19.46
C LEU A 40 -19.76 3.22 19.75
N ARG A 41 -18.97 3.33 20.83
CA ARG A 41 -18.02 2.27 21.25
C ARG A 41 -18.73 0.94 21.45
N LYS A 42 -19.84 0.95 22.21
CA LYS A 42 -20.64 -0.25 22.49
C LYS A 42 -21.15 -0.90 21.21
N ASN A 43 -21.78 -0.13 20.32
CA ASN A 43 -22.34 -0.66 19.08
C ASN A 43 -21.26 -1.22 18.16
N LEU A 44 -20.11 -0.53 18.06
CA LEU A 44 -19.03 -0.94 17.17
C LEU A 44 -18.36 -2.22 17.67
N LEU A 45 -18.05 -2.29 18.96
CA LEU A 45 -17.41 -3.46 19.56
C LEU A 45 -18.35 -4.68 19.57
N SER A 46 -19.63 -4.50 19.92
CA SER A 46 -20.60 -5.60 19.92
C SER A 46 -20.79 -6.20 18.52
N TRP A 47 -20.83 -5.34 17.49
CA TRP A 47 -20.87 -5.79 16.11
C TRP A 47 -19.58 -6.51 15.71
N TYR A 48 -18.41 -5.98 16.09
CA TYR A 48 -17.14 -6.59 15.76
C TYR A 48 -16.96 -7.97 16.42
N ASP A 49 -17.40 -8.14 17.65
CA ASP A 49 -17.34 -9.42 18.35
C ASP A 49 -18.13 -10.53 17.64
N LEU A 50 -19.19 -10.16 16.91
CA LEU A 50 -20.04 -11.08 16.15
C LEU A 50 -19.57 -11.28 14.71
N GLU A 51 -19.08 -10.22 14.06
CA GLU A 51 -18.91 -10.16 12.60
C GLU A 51 -17.45 -10.11 12.13
N LYS A 52 -16.46 -10.02 13.04
CA LYS A 52 -15.04 -9.96 12.67
C LYS A 52 -14.65 -11.17 11.84
N ARG A 53 -13.99 -10.93 10.70
CA ARG A 53 -13.40 -12.01 9.90
C ARG A 53 -12.30 -12.72 10.69
N ASP A 54 -12.27 -14.04 10.59
CA ASP A 54 -11.14 -14.83 11.03
C ASP A 54 -9.93 -14.59 10.11
N LEU A 55 -8.88 -14.00 10.66
CA LEU A 55 -7.65 -13.66 9.95
C LEU A 55 -6.44 -14.22 10.72
N PRO A 56 -5.42 -14.78 10.05
CA PRO A 56 -4.29 -15.43 10.73
C PRO A 56 -3.60 -14.53 11.76
N TRP A 57 -3.37 -13.26 11.41
CA TRP A 57 -2.74 -12.30 12.31
C TRP A 57 -3.61 -11.88 13.49
N ARG A 58 -4.95 -11.94 13.36
CA ARG A 58 -5.86 -11.72 14.50
C ARG A 58 -5.80 -12.87 15.49
N ARG A 59 -5.92 -14.11 14.99
CA ARG A 59 -5.78 -15.32 15.82
C ARG A 59 -4.44 -15.36 16.54
N GLN A 60 -3.37 -15.03 15.83
CA GLN A 60 -2.03 -14.98 16.44
C GLN A 60 -1.92 -13.86 17.47
N ALA A 61 -2.44 -12.66 17.21
CA ALA A 61 -2.39 -11.57 18.17
C ALA A 61 -3.20 -11.86 19.44
N GLU A 62 -4.37 -12.48 19.30
CA GLU A 62 -5.26 -12.85 20.41
C GLU A 62 -4.69 -14.03 21.24
N GLY A 63 -4.09 -15.02 20.58
CA GLY A 63 -3.59 -16.24 21.23
C GLY A 63 -2.15 -16.17 21.76
N GLU A 64 -1.33 -15.23 21.28
CA GLU A 64 0.07 -15.09 21.71
C GLU A 64 0.16 -14.40 23.07
N MET A 65 0.86 -15.01 24.04
CA MET A 65 1.01 -14.47 25.40
C MET A 65 2.23 -13.54 25.52
N ASP A 66 3.27 -13.78 24.74
CA ASP A 66 4.48 -12.96 24.74
C ASP A 66 4.21 -11.63 24.00
N LEU A 67 4.34 -10.52 24.70
CA LEU A 67 4.03 -9.19 24.16
C LEU A 67 4.97 -8.80 23.00
N ASP A 68 6.23 -9.23 23.01
CA ASP A 68 7.19 -8.95 21.95
C ASP A 68 6.85 -9.75 20.69
N ARG A 69 6.51 -11.03 20.84
CA ARG A 69 6.04 -11.88 19.73
C ARG A 69 4.72 -11.40 19.15
N ARG A 70 3.78 -11.01 20.02
CA ARG A 70 2.49 -10.44 19.62
C ARG A 70 2.69 -9.15 18.82
N ALA A 71 3.52 -8.24 19.32
CA ALA A 71 3.83 -6.99 18.63
C ALA A 71 4.53 -7.20 17.30
N TYR A 72 5.47 -8.15 17.22
CA TYR A 72 6.10 -8.53 15.95
C TYR A 72 5.07 -9.09 14.96
N ALA A 73 4.20 -9.99 15.40
CA ALA A 73 3.15 -10.58 14.59
C ALA A 73 2.20 -9.51 14.00
N VAL A 74 1.77 -8.54 14.81
CA VAL A 74 0.95 -7.40 14.37
C VAL A 74 1.74 -6.50 13.43
N TRP A 75 3.01 -6.20 13.75
CA TRP A 75 3.85 -5.34 12.91
C TRP A 75 4.03 -5.92 11.50
N VAL A 76 4.32 -7.21 11.39
CA VAL A 76 4.44 -7.91 10.11
C VAL A 76 3.14 -7.78 9.29
N SER A 77 1.98 -8.06 9.90
CA SER A 77 0.70 -7.97 9.17
C SER A 77 0.39 -6.55 8.72
N GLU A 78 0.61 -5.55 9.58
CA GLU A 78 0.36 -4.14 9.24
C GLU A 78 1.27 -3.67 8.11
N VAL A 79 2.53 -4.07 8.10
CA VAL A 79 3.45 -3.73 6.99
C VAL A 79 3.01 -4.42 5.70
N MET A 80 2.58 -5.68 5.75
CA MET A 80 2.08 -6.39 4.57
C MET A 80 0.79 -5.78 4.02
N LEU A 81 -0.15 -5.39 4.87
CA LEU A 81 -1.46 -4.83 4.50
C LEU A 81 -1.40 -3.43 3.88
N GLN A 82 -0.28 -2.72 4.01
CA GLN A 82 -0.09 -1.42 3.35
C GLN A 82 -0.26 -1.54 1.83
N GLN A 83 -1.31 -0.93 1.27
CA GLN A 83 -1.59 -0.94 -0.17
C GLN A 83 -1.69 -2.36 -0.78
N THR A 84 -1.98 -3.38 0.02
CA THR A 84 -2.10 -4.79 -0.42
C THR A 84 -3.42 -5.36 0.09
N GLN A 85 -4.12 -6.14 -0.74
CA GLN A 85 -5.43 -6.70 -0.38
C GLN A 85 -5.29 -7.81 0.67
N VAL A 86 -6.23 -7.89 1.61
CA VAL A 86 -6.28 -8.90 2.68
C VAL A 86 -6.14 -10.32 2.12
N ALA A 87 -6.90 -10.66 1.08
CA ALA A 87 -6.87 -11.98 0.45
C ALA A 87 -5.47 -12.39 -0.04
N THR A 88 -4.69 -11.42 -0.55
CA THR A 88 -3.30 -11.66 -0.95
C THR A 88 -2.42 -11.87 0.27
N VAL A 89 -2.57 -11.05 1.31
CA VAL A 89 -1.68 -11.08 2.50
C VAL A 89 -1.80 -12.38 3.29
N ILE A 90 -2.97 -13.03 3.34
CA ILE A 90 -3.19 -14.29 4.10
C ILE A 90 -2.11 -15.34 3.83
N ASN A 91 -1.83 -15.63 2.55
CA ASN A 91 -0.85 -16.65 2.17
C ASN A 91 0.58 -16.23 2.49
N TYR A 92 0.90 -14.94 2.30
CA TYR A 92 2.24 -14.40 2.57
C TYR A 92 2.53 -14.36 4.07
N TYR A 93 1.58 -13.91 4.88
CA TYR A 93 1.71 -13.84 6.33
C TYR A 93 1.91 -15.23 6.92
N THR A 94 1.07 -16.20 6.55
CA THR A 94 1.14 -17.57 7.09
C THR A 94 2.50 -18.20 6.81
N ARG A 95 3.02 -18.07 5.58
CA ARG A 95 4.34 -18.58 5.22
C ARG A 95 5.46 -17.82 5.95
N TRP A 96 5.36 -16.50 6.05
CA TRP A 96 6.36 -15.66 6.72
C TRP A 96 6.53 -16.03 8.19
N MET A 97 5.43 -16.27 8.90
CA MET A 97 5.48 -16.62 10.32
C MET A 97 5.98 -18.06 10.56
N GLN A 98 6.05 -18.91 9.52
CA GLN A 98 6.57 -20.29 9.58
C GLN A 98 8.04 -20.39 9.13
N GLU A 99 8.43 -19.67 8.07
CA GLU A 99 9.77 -19.73 7.47
C GLU A 99 10.28 -18.32 7.11
N VAL A 100 11.38 -17.87 7.71
CA VAL A 100 11.85 -16.47 7.61
C VAL A 100 12.54 -16.13 6.27
N ASN A 101 13.02 -17.13 5.53
CA ASN A 101 13.98 -16.86 4.45
C ASN A 101 13.32 -16.82 3.06
N GLN A 102 13.17 -15.59 2.54
CA GLN A 102 12.91 -15.21 1.13
C GLN A 102 11.44 -14.97 0.67
N LEU A 103 10.53 -14.53 1.53
CA LEU A 103 9.09 -14.51 1.19
C LEU A 103 8.47 -13.17 0.73
N TRP A 104 9.22 -12.06 0.63
CA TRP A 104 8.63 -10.79 0.14
C TRP A 104 8.44 -10.74 -1.40
N ALA A 105 8.97 -11.72 -2.13
CA ALA A 105 8.87 -11.79 -3.59
C ALA A 105 7.40 -11.86 -4.04
N GLY A 106 6.99 -10.86 -4.83
CA GLY A 106 5.62 -10.78 -5.38
C GLY A 106 4.61 -9.96 -4.56
N LEU A 107 4.91 -9.59 -3.32
CA LEU A 107 4.02 -8.72 -2.51
C LEU A 107 4.07 -7.24 -2.95
N GLY A 108 5.09 -6.86 -3.72
CA GLY A 108 5.31 -5.48 -4.16
C GLY A 108 5.78 -4.56 -3.02
N TYR A 109 6.22 -3.34 -3.39
CA TYR A 109 6.74 -2.33 -2.44
C TYR A 109 7.83 -2.91 -1.52
N TYR A 110 8.88 -3.46 -2.12
CA TYR A 110 9.95 -4.20 -1.44
C TYR A 110 10.73 -3.42 -0.38
N SER A 111 10.72 -2.08 -0.44
CA SER A 111 11.26 -1.23 0.62
C SER A 111 10.59 -1.47 1.97
N ARG A 112 9.32 -1.90 2.00
CA ARG A 112 8.61 -2.27 3.23
C ARG A 112 9.25 -3.47 3.92
N GLY A 113 9.49 -4.55 3.17
CA GLY A 113 10.12 -5.76 3.71
C GLY A 113 11.55 -5.50 4.21
N ARG A 114 12.32 -4.68 3.47
CA ARG A 114 13.66 -4.28 3.90
C ARG A 114 13.63 -3.47 5.20
N ARG A 115 12.78 -2.44 5.28
CA ARG A 115 12.64 -1.60 6.48
C ARG A 115 12.15 -2.40 7.69
N LEU A 116 11.24 -3.35 7.48
CA LEU A 116 10.81 -4.28 8.51
C LEU A 116 11.99 -5.11 9.05
N GLN A 117 12.83 -5.65 8.15
CA GLN A 117 14.03 -6.39 8.56
C GLN A 117 15.06 -5.50 9.28
N GLU A 118 15.33 -4.30 8.76
CA GLU A 118 16.21 -3.31 9.40
C GLU A 118 15.72 -2.96 10.80
N GLY A 119 14.41 -2.73 10.96
CA GLY A 119 13.83 -2.43 12.26
C GLY A 119 13.85 -3.64 13.20
N ALA A 120 13.58 -4.86 12.71
CA ALA A 120 13.65 -6.06 13.53
C ALA A 120 15.07 -6.32 14.03
N ARG A 121 16.09 -6.09 13.19
CA ARG A 121 17.50 -6.14 13.63
C ARG A 121 17.79 -5.10 14.69
N LYS A 122 17.35 -3.85 14.50
CA LYS A 122 17.50 -2.80 15.50
C LYS A 122 16.88 -3.18 16.85
N VAL A 123 15.70 -3.81 16.86
CA VAL A 123 15.05 -4.28 18.10
C VAL A 123 15.93 -5.29 18.83
N ILE A 124 16.52 -6.25 18.10
CA ILE A 124 17.40 -7.27 18.70
C ILE A 124 18.73 -6.67 19.15
N GLU A 125 19.39 -5.91 18.27
CA GLU A 125 20.77 -5.44 18.46
C GLU A 125 20.87 -4.24 19.41
N GLU A 126 19.93 -3.30 19.36
CA GLU A 126 19.97 -2.05 20.13
C GLU A 126 18.96 -1.99 21.28
N LEU A 127 17.83 -2.71 21.19
CA LEU A 127 16.76 -2.68 22.18
C LEU A 127 16.64 -3.98 23.00
N GLY A 128 17.63 -4.86 22.90
CA GLY A 128 17.70 -6.11 23.68
C GLY A 128 16.59 -7.11 23.37
N GLY A 129 15.99 -7.02 22.19
CA GLY A 129 14.85 -7.86 21.78
C GLY A 129 13.49 -7.38 22.27
N HIS A 130 13.42 -6.23 22.96
CA HIS A 130 12.16 -5.67 23.44
C HIS A 130 11.60 -4.61 22.50
N MET A 131 10.38 -4.87 22.01
CA MET A 131 9.62 -3.93 21.19
C MET A 131 9.25 -2.68 22.00
N PRO A 132 9.44 -1.46 21.47
CA PRO A 132 8.95 -0.24 22.11
C PRO A 132 7.46 -0.33 22.41
N ARG A 133 7.03 0.07 23.62
CA ARG A 133 5.68 -0.22 24.13
C ARG A 133 4.63 0.85 23.83
N THR A 134 5.05 2.01 23.33
CA THR A 134 4.15 3.14 23.04
C THR A 134 4.18 3.52 21.57
N ALA A 135 3.08 4.03 21.04
CA ALA A 135 2.97 4.51 19.67
C ALA A 135 4.07 5.56 19.36
N GLU A 136 4.33 6.47 20.28
CA GLU A 136 5.36 7.50 20.14
C GLU A 136 6.76 6.87 19.98
N THR A 137 7.12 5.94 20.86
CA THR A 137 8.44 5.28 20.81
C THR A 137 8.58 4.34 19.61
N LEU A 138 7.51 3.64 19.23
CA LEU A 138 7.47 2.80 18.02
C LEU A 138 7.73 3.65 16.76
N GLN A 139 7.07 4.79 16.64
CA GLN A 139 7.24 5.70 15.51
C GLN A 139 8.63 6.34 15.47
N GLN A 140 9.19 6.69 16.63
CA GLN A 140 10.50 7.34 16.71
C GLN A 140 11.66 6.37 16.46
N LEU A 141 11.58 5.16 17.00
CA LEU A 141 12.71 4.24 17.05
C LEU A 141 12.77 3.30 15.85
N LEU A 142 11.63 2.90 15.27
CA LEU A 142 11.60 1.85 14.24
C LEU A 142 11.53 2.41 12.81
N PRO A 143 12.48 2.05 11.92
CA PRO A 143 12.48 2.53 10.55
C PRO A 143 11.25 2.02 9.78
N GLY A 144 10.60 2.92 9.03
CA GLY A 144 9.41 2.59 8.24
C GLY A 144 8.11 2.45 9.03
N VAL A 145 8.14 2.65 10.35
CA VAL A 145 6.94 2.70 11.19
C VAL A 145 6.42 4.14 11.23
N GLY A 146 5.32 4.40 10.52
CA GLY A 146 4.61 5.69 10.57
C GLY A 146 3.54 5.71 11.67
N ARG A 147 2.90 6.88 11.86
CA ARG A 147 1.85 7.11 12.87
C ARG A 147 0.78 6.01 12.92
N TYR A 148 0.29 5.57 11.75
CA TYR A 148 -0.68 4.48 11.63
C TYR A 148 -0.15 3.16 12.19
N THR A 149 0.98 2.68 11.67
CA THR A 149 1.57 1.39 12.08
C THR A 149 1.91 1.39 13.57
N ALA A 150 2.44 2.51 14.08
CA ALA A 150 2.76 2.67 15.49
C ALA A 150 1.51 2.56 16.39
N GLY A 151 0.44 3.28 16.06
CA GLY A 151 -0.82 3.19 16.80
C GLY A 151 -1.48 1.81 16.70
N ALA A 152 -1.40 1.16 15.54
CA ALA A 152 -1.93 -0.19 15.34
C ALA A 152 -1.21 -1.21 16.23
N ILE A 153 0.13 -1.23 16.21
CA ILE A 153 0.92 -2.10 17.09
C ILE A 153 0.63 -1.77 18.56
N ALA A 154 0.69 -0.50 18.95
CA ALA A 154 0.54 -0.09 20.33
C ALA A 154 -0.84 -0.45 20.92
N SER A 155 -1.90 -0.25 20.13
CA SER A 155 -3.26 -0.57 20.56
C SER A 155 -3.57 -2.06 20.55
N ILE A 156 -3.16 -2.79 19.52
CA ILE A 156 -3.48 -4.22 19.37
C ILE A 156 -2.59 -5.09 20.26
N ALA A 157 -1.28 -4.80 20.32
CA ALA A 157 -0.35 -5.64 21.06
C ALA A 157 -0.24 -5.26 22.55
N PHE A 158 -0.22 -3.95 22.84
CA PHE A 158 0.09 -3.43 24.18
C PHE A 158 -1.10 -2.77 24.89
N GLY A 159 -2.27 -2.68 24.25
CA GLY A 159 -3.45 -2.09 24.85
C GLY A 159 -3.35 -0.58 25.09
N GLN A 160 -2.45 0.14 24.41
CA GLN A 160 -2.42 1.60 24.49
C GLN A 160 -3.65 2.19 23.79
N ALA A 161 -4.34 3.12 24.45
CA ALA A 161 -5.45 3.88 23.86
C ALA A 161 -4.95 4.91 22.83
N ALA A 162 -4.45 4.41 21.70
CA ALA A 162 -3.97 5.18 20.57
C ALA A 162 -4.92 4.97 19.37
N GLY A 163 -5.67 5.99 18.99
CA GLY A 163 -6.57 5.94 17.83
C GLY A 163 -5.78 5.85 16.52
N VAL A 164 -6.29 5.11 15.54
CA VAL A 164 -5.65 4.95 14.23
C VAL A 164 -6.56 5.36 13.08
N VAL A 165 -5.95 5.86 12.00
CA VAL A 165 -6.67 6.29 10.80
C VAL A 165 -6.02 5.70 9.55
N ASP A 166 -6.73 4.80 8.87
CA ASP A 166 -6.41 4.30 7.52
C ASP A 166 -7.47 4.77 6.50
N GLY A 167 -7.37 4.32 5.24
CA GLY A 167 -8.35 4.67 4.21
C GLY A 167 -9.77 4.16 4.52
N ASN A 168 -9.94 3.12 5.33
CA ASN A 168 -11.23 2.64 5.79
C ASN A 168 -11.82 3.55 6.88
N VAL A 169 -11.03 3.85 7.91
CA VAL A 169 -11.43 4.72 9.02
C VAL A 169 -11.69 6.15 8.54
N VAL A 170 -10.88 6.70 7.63
CA VAL A 170 -11.16 8.01 6.98
C VAL A 170 -12.57 8.03 6.43
N ARG A 171 -12.95 7.01 5.65
CA ARG A 171 -14.27 6.93 5.01
C ARG A 171 -15.40 6.79 6.03
N VAL A 172 -15.21 5.96 7.06
CA VAL A 172 -16.19 5.78 8.14
C VAL A 172 -16.41 7.10 8.87
N LEU A 173 -15.35 7.75 9.36
CA LEU A 173 -15.43 8.99 10.11
C LEU A 173 -16.01 10.13 9.27
N CYS A 174 -15.58 10.27 8.01
CA CYS A 174 -16.14 11.27 7.11
C CYS A 174 -17.64 11.08 6.89
N ARG A 175 -18.16 9.85 6.85
CA ARG A 175 -19.61 9.61 6.73
C ARG A 175 -20.33 9.82 8.06
N VAL A 176 -19.80 9.29 9.16
CA VAL A 176 -20.44 9.39 10.47
C VAL A 176 -20.55 10.85 10.93
N ARG A 177 -19.60 11.71 10.57
CA ARG A 177 -19.59 13.14 10.89
C ARG A 177 -19.82 14.06 9.68
N ALA A 178 -20.25 13.52 8.54
CA ALA A 178 -20.53 14.26 7.31
C ALA A 178 -19.42 15.28 6.91
N ILE A 179 -18.16 14.85 7.02
CA ILE A 179 -16.98 15.64 6.60
C ILE A 179 -16.81 15.46 5.10
N GLY A 180 -17.10 16.53 4.35
CA GLY A 180 -17.09 16.54 2.88
C GLY A 180 -15.82 17.12 2.27
N ALA A 181 -15.03 17.87 3.04
CA ALA A 181 -13.76 18.42 2.57
C ALA A 181 -12.73 17.34 2.21
N ASP A 182 -11.72 17.71 1.41
CA ASP A 182 -10.70 16.78 0.93
C ASP A 182 -9.94 16.13 2.10
N PRO A 183 -10.03 14.78 2.27
CA PRO A 183 -9.34 14.08 3.34
C PRO A 183 -7.82 14.09 3.20
N SER A 184 -7.28 14.49 2.04
CA SER A 184 -5.85 14.68 1.84
C SER A 184 -5.31 15.99 2.40
N SER A 185 -6.19 16.94 2.73
CA SER A 185 -5.79 18.22 3.34
C SER A 185 -5.26 18.02 4.77
N THR A 186 -4.26 18.81 5.14
CA THR A 186 -3.65 18.76 6.48
C THR A 186 -4.69 18.93 7.59
N LEU A 187 -5.61 19.89 7.42
CA LEU A 187 -6.68 20.17 8.35
C LEU A 187 -7.58 18.94 8.58
N VAL A 188 -8.15 18.40 7.50
CA VAL A 188 -9.09 17.27 7.61
C VAL A 188 -8.38 16.04 8.14
N SER A 189 -7.14 15.78 7.68
CA SER A 189 -6.33 14.68 8.20
C SER A 189 -6.12 14.81 9.71
N GLN A 190 -5.65 15.95 10.20
CA GLN A 190 -5.48 16.20 11.64
C GLN A 190 -6.80 16.04 12.41
N HIS A 191 -7.89 16.57 11.86
CA HIS A 191 -9.21 16.46 12.47
C HIS A 191 -9.67 15.00 12.62
N LEU A 192 -9.51 14.19 11.57
CA LEU A 192 -9.86 12.76 11.60
C LEU A 192 -9.02 11.99 12.63
N TRP A 193 -7.74 12.33 12.77
CA TRP A 193 -6.88 11.76 13.82
C TRP A 193 -7.34 12.15 15.23
N THR A 194 -7.77 13.40 15.43
CA THR A 194 -8.34 13.85 16.71
C THR A 194 -9.64 13.10 17.03
N LEU A 195 -10.53 12.92 16.06
CA LEU A 195 -11.76 12.13 16.23
C LEU A 195 -11.43 10.67 16.58
N ALA A 196 -10.49 10.04 15.85
CA ALA A 196 -10.08 8.67 16.15
C ALA A 196 -9.52 8.53 17.58
N GLN A 197 -8.70 9.49 18.02
CA GLN A 197 -8.14 9.52 19.38
C GLN A 197 -9.22 9.77 20.45
N GLN A 198 -10.24 10.58 20.15
CA GLN A 198 -11.37 10.79 21.06
C GLN A 198 -12.23 9.52 21.19
N LEU A 199 -12.41 8.80 20.08
CA LEU A 199 -13.34 7.67 20.00
C LEU A 199 -12.74 6.34 20.47
N VAL A 200 -11.42 6.15 20.35
CA VAL A 200 -10.77 4.89 20.72
C VAL A 200 -11.20 4.45 22.12
N ASP A 201 -11.61 3.19 22.26
CA ASP A 201 -12.09 2.66 23.53
C ASP A 201 -10.92 2.50 24.51
N PRO A 202 -10.98 3.06 25.73
CA PRO A 202 -9.88 2.96 26.69
C PRO A 202 -9.62 1.55 27.21
N ALA A 203 -10.63 0.67 27.21
CA ALA A 203 -10.52 -0.70 27.73
C ALA A 203 -10.14 -1.70 26.63
N ARG A 204 -10.61 -1.48 25.39
CA ARG A 204 -10.39 -2.35 24.23
C ARG A 204 -9.87 -1.57 23.01
N PRO A 205 -8.76 -0.83 23.11
CA PRO A 205 -8.33 0.06 22.03
C PRO A 205 -7.93 -0.69 20.75
N GLY A 206 -7.27 -1.85 20.89
CA GLY A 206 -6.92 -2.72 19.77
C GLY A 206 -8.15 -3.21 19.00
N ASP A 207 -9.15 -3.74 19.71
CA ASP A 207 -10.40 -4.20 19.09
C ASP A 207 -11.19 -3.05 18.48
N PHE A 208 -11.26 -1.90 19.16
CA PHE A 208 -11.95 -0.72 18.62
C PHE A 208 -11.35 -0.28 17.29
N ASN A 209 -10.03 -0.16 17.23
CA ASN A 209 -9.32 0.22 16.01
C ASN A 209 -9.56 -0.78 14.88
N GLN A 210 -9.44 -2.08 15.17
CA GLN A 210 -9.72 -3.13 14.19
C GLN A 210 -11.19 -3.14 13.75
N ALA A 211 -12.13 -2.88 14.65
CA ALA A 211 -13.56 -2.78 14.36
C ALA A 211 -13.87 -1.62 13.42
N ALA A 212 -13.25 -0.45 13.63
CA ALA A 212 -13.42 0.70 12.73
C ALA A 212 -12.88 0.40 11.32
N MET A 213 -11.73 -0.28 11.22
CA MET A 213 -11.20 -0.75 9.93
C MET A 213 -12.11 -1.79 9.27
N GLU A 214 -12.58 -2.77 10.05
CA GLU A 214 -13.46 -3.85 9.59
C GLU A 214 -14.78 -3.29 9.07
N LEU A 215 -15.37 -2.33 9.78
CA LEU A 215 -16.60 -1.65 9.38
C LEU A 215 -16.42 -0.98 8.02
N GLY A 216 -15.32 -0.25 7.83
CA GLY A 216 -15.01 0.34 6.53
C GLY A 216 -14.81 -0.71 5.45
N ALA A 217 -14.10 -1.80 5.75
CA ALA A 217 -13.77 -2.84 4.78
C ALA A 217 -15.00 -3.65 4.31
N THR A 218 -15.99 -3.87 5.17
CA THR A 218 -17.06 -4.86 4.95
C THR A 218 -18.46 -4.27 4.81
N VAL A 219 -18.75 -3.15 5.48
CA VAL A 219 -20.10 -2.55 5.53
C VAL A 219 -20.11 -1.17 4.89
N CYS A 220 -19.29 -0.26 5.42
CA CYS A 220 -19.17 1.11 4.97
C CYS A 220 -18.18 1.20 3.80
N THR A 221 -18.45 0.46 2.72
CA THR A 221 -17.57 0.31 1.55
C THR A 221 -17.50 1.57 0.68
N PRO A 222 -16.50 1.70 -0.22
CA PRO A 222 -16.36 2.86 -1.10
C PRO A 222 -17.59 3.10 -1.98
N GLN A 223 -18.17 2.04 -2.53
CA GLN A 223 -19.35 2.07 -3.39
C GLN A 223 -20.41 1.14 -2.81
N ARG A 224 -21.68 1.60 -2.84
CA ARG A 224 -22.85 0.84 -2.34
C ARG A 224 -22.66 0.29 -0.91
N PRO A 225 -22.45 1.17 0.09
CA PRO A 225 -22.34 0.74 1.48
C PRO A 225 -23.65 0.12 1.99
N ARG A 226 -23.53 -0.87 2.89
CA ARG A 226 -24.68 -1.61 3.46
C ARG A 226 -25.24 -0.89 4.68
N CYS A 227 -25.77 0.32 4.50
CA CYS A 227 -26.21 1.18 5.60
C CYS A 227 -27.25 0.54 6.52
N SER A 228 -28.16 -0.28 5.99
CA SER A 228 -29.18 -0.99 6.76
C SER A 228 -28.62 -2.05 7.73
N GLN A 229 -27.38 -2.50 7.51
CA GLN A 229 -26.67 -3.46 8.38
C GLN A 229 -25.59 -2.76 9.22
N CYS A 230 -25.52 -1.42 9.16
CA CYS A 230 -24.44 -0.68 9.80
C CYS A 230 -24.74 -0.48 11.29
N PRO A 231 -23.86 -0.90 12.21
CA PRO A 231 -24.06 -0.67 13.65
C PRO A 231 -24.03 0.83 14.02
N MET A 232 -23.53 1.68 13.11
CA MET A 232 -23.43 3.13 13.27
C MET A 232 -24.57 3.89 12.60
N GLN A 233 -25.59 3.20 12.04
CA GLN A 233 -26.62 3.84 11.21
C GLN A 233 -27.28 5.03 11.91
N SER A 234 -27.72 4.85 13.16
CA SER A 234 -28.41 5.88 13.95
C SER A 234 -27.54 7.10 14.29
N LEU A 235 -26.21 6.92 14.37
CA LEU A 235 -25.24 7.98 14.68
C LEU A 235 -24.61 8.60 13.43
N CYS A 236 -24.96 8.11 12.24
CA CYS A 236 -24.32 8.48 10.99
C CYS A 236 -24.98 9.70 10.37
N ARG A 237 -24.32 10.86 10.48
CA ARG A 237 -24.85 12.12 9.92
C ARG A 237 -25.04 12.08 8.41
N ALA A 238 -24.17 11.39 7.66
CA ALA A 238 -24.39 11.19 6.23
C ALA A 238 -25.65 10.37 5.93
N HIS A 239 -25.98 9.37 6.76
CA HIS A 239 -27.20 8.58 6.60
C HIS A 239 -28.46 9.41 6.86
N GLN A 240 -28.47 10.13 7.98
CA GLN A 240 -29.56 11.05 8.35
C GLN A 240 -29.80 12.10 7.25
N ARG A 241 -28.72 12.61 6.63
CA ARG A 241 -28.83 13.51 5.47
C ARG A 241 -29.51 12.83 4.28
N VAL A 242 -29.13 11.60 3.94
CA VAL A 242 -29.78 10.86 2.84
C VAL A 242 -31.27 10.66 3.11
N GLU A 243 -31.66 10.26 4.32
CA GLU A 243 -33.06 10.08 4.70
C GLU A 243 -33.84 11.38 4.57
N ARG A 244 -33.27 12.51 5.01
CA ARG A 244 -33.88 13.84 4.86
C ARG A 244 -34.07 14.22 3.39
N GLU A 245 -33.06 14.03 2.55
CA GLU A 245 -33.12 14.36 1.12
C GLU A 245 -34.14 13.49 0.37
N GLN A 246 -34.29 12.22 0.76
CA GLN A 246 -35.32 11.32 0.23
C GLN A 246 -36.73 11.76 0.64
N LEU A 247 -36.92 12.18 1.90
CA LEU A 247 -38.19 12.71 2.38
C LEU A 247 -38.57 14.00 1.64
N LEU A 248 -37.63 14.93 1.47
CA LEU A 248 -37.83 16.18 0.73
C LEU A 248 -38.16 15.93 -0.76
N ALA A 249 -37.53 14.93 -1.39
CA ALA A 249 -37.86 14.55 -2.76
C ALA A 249 -39.27 13.94 -2.90
N SER A 250 -39.80 13.35 -1.82
CA SER A 250 -41.11 12.69 -1.80
C SER A 250 -42.27 13.59 -1.34
N GLN A 251 -42.01 14.66 -0.59
CA GLN A 251 -43.02 15.56 -0.03
C GLN A 251 -42.79 17.00 -0.50
N SER A 252 -43.69 17.53 -1.33
CA SER A 252 -43.72 18.92 -1.75
C SER A 252 -44.23 19.86 -0.63
N LEU A 253 -43.47 20.00 0.46
CA LEU A 253 -43.75 20.93 1.57
C LEU A 253 -42.49 21.74 1.93
N PRO A 254 -42.64 23.00 2.37
CA PRO A 254 -41.52 23.91 2.57
C PRO A 254 -40.65 23.46 3.74
N SER A 255 -39.33 23.57 3.55
CA SER A 255 -38.30 23.25 4.52
C SER A 255 -38.54 23.98 5.85
N SER A 256 -39.09 23.29 6.85
CA SER A 256 -38.89 23.70 8.23
C SER A 256 -37.42 23.47 8.54
N GLY A 257 -36.66 24.55 8.68
CA GLY A 257 -35.22 24.52 8.94
C GLY A 257 -34.93 23.86 10.28
N ASP A 258 -34.57 22.58 10.25
CA ASP A 258 -33.98 21.91 11.40
C ASP A 258 -32.52 22.34 11.57
N VAL A 259 -32.24 22.80 12.79
CA VAL A 259 -31.09 23.56 13.30
C VAL A 259 -29.75 22.77 13.30
N GLU A 260 -29.70 21.61 12.64
CA GLU A 260 -28.55 20.70 12.64
C GLU A 260 -27.96 20.44 11.25
N GLU A 261 -28.03 21.40 10.33
CA GLU A 261 -27.00 21.47 9.29
C GLU A 261 -25.90 22.41 9.79
N CYS A 262 -24.63 22.16 9.42
CA CYS A 262 -23.58 23.15 9.63
C CYS A 262 -24.06 24.45 8.96
N ALA A 263 -24.56 25.40 9.76
CA ALA A 263 -25.56 26.38 9.33
C ALA A 263 -25.32 26.92 7.90
N PRO A 264 -26.38 27.02 7.06
CA PRO A 264 -26.25 27.47 5.66
C PRO A 264 -25.72 28.92 5.50
N ASN A 265 -25.44 29.62 6.60
CA ASN A 265 -25.03 31.04 6.63
C ASN A 265 -23.56 31.32 6.97
N THR A 266 -22.64 30.35 6.85
CA THR A 266 -21.21 30.72 6.95
C THR A 266 -20.39 30.42 5.72
N GLY A 267 -20.55 29.31 5.00
CA GLY A 267 -19.61 28.96 3.91
C GLY A 267 -18.12 28.95 4.32
N GLN A 268 -17.86 29.09 5.62
CA GLN A 268 -16.54 29.26 6.25
C GLN A 268 -16.09 27.96 6.92
N CYS A 269 -16.99 26.97 7.07
CA CYS A 269 -16.60 25.70 7.67
C CYS A 269 -15.73 24.91 6.68
N GLN A 270 -14.48 24.71 7.08
CA GLN A 270 -13.46 24.07 6.25
C GLN A 270 -13.59 22.53 6.20
N LEU A 271 -14.56 21.93 6.90
CA LEU A 271 -14.85 20.49 6.87
C LEU A 271 -16.05 20.12 5.97
N CYS A 272 -16.89 21.08 5.63
CA CYS A 272 -17.99 20.87 4.70
C CYS A 272 -17.47 20.57 3.29
N ALA A 273 -18.30 19.91 2.46
CA ALA A 273 -18.01 19.80 1.05
C ALA A 273 -17.90 21.22 0.43
N PRO A 274 -16.96 21.47 -0.48
CA PRO A 274 -16.85 22.76 -1.13
C PRO A 274 -18.12 23.05 -1.96
N PRO A 275 -18.57 24.31 -2.08
CA PRO A 275 -19.76 24.66 -2.87
C PRO A 275 -19.70 24.24 -4.34
N THR A 276 -18.49 24.03 -4.87
CA THR A 276 -18.25 23.56 -6.24
C THR A 276 -18.63 22.10 -6.47
N GLU A 277 -18.89 21.33 -5.41
CA GLU A 277 -19.28 19.92 -5.50
C GLU A 277 -20.65 19.70 -4.82
N PRO A 278 -21.76 20.07 -5.47
CA PRO A 278 -23.10 19.98 -4.91
C PRO A 278 -23.51 18.54 -4.64
N TRP A 279 -24.47 18.36 -3.73
CA TRP A 279 -25.00 17.05 -3.36
C TRP A 279 -25.49 16.26 -4.58
N ASP A 280 -25.08 14.99 -4.69
CA ASP A 280 -25.53 14.07 -5.71
C ASP A 280 -26.42 12.99 -5.08
N GLN A 281 -27.72 13.02 -5.40
CA GLN A 281 -28.71 12.09 -4.86
C GLN A 281 -28.40 10.62 -5.22
N THR A 282 -27.71 10.36 -6.33
CA THR A 282 -27.39 8.99 -6.77
C THR A 282 -26.31 8.32 -5.91
N LEU A 283 -25.48 9.11 -5.24
CA LEU A 283 -24.35 8.62 -4.43
C LEU A 283 -24.76 8.28 -2.98
N GLY A 284 -25.87 8.84 -2.48
CA GLY A 284 -26.29 8.67 -1.09
C GLY A 284 -25.18 9.06 -0.09
N VAL A 285 -24.83 8.19 0.86
CA VAL A 285 -23.75 8.48 1.82
C VAL A 285 -22.36 8.51 1.16
N ALA A 286 -22.22 8.03 -0.08
CA ALA A 286 -20.96 8.08 -0.82
C ALA A 286 -20.62 9.48 -1.35
N ASN A 287 -21.47 10.49 -1.11
CA ASN A 287 -21.07 11.89 -1.17
C ASN A 287 -19.93 12.23 -0.19
N PHE A 288 -19.68 11.40 0.83
CA PHE A 288 -18.62 11.59 1.82
C PHE A 288 -17.60 10.43 1.83
N PRO A 289 -16.28 10.71 1.93
CA PRO A 289 -15.66 12.01 1.65
C PRO A 289 -15.70 12.35 0.16
N ARG A 290 -15.69 13.64 -0.21
CA ARG A 290 -15.46 14.03 -1.60
C ARG A 290 -14.02 13.69 -1.98
N LYS A 291 -13.86 12.97 -3.09
CA LYS A 291 -12.53 12.59 -3.58
C LYS A 291 -11.98 13.74 -4.41
N ALA A 292 -10.84 14.28 -4.01
CA ALA A 292 -10.03 15.11 -4.89
C ALA A 292 -9.73 14.36 -6.20
N SER A 293 -9.81 15.07 -7.32
CA SER A 293 -9.40 14.53 -8.61
C SER A 293 -7.91 14.17 -8.57
N ARG A 294 -7.57 12.95 -8.99
CA ARG A 294 -6.17 12.51 -9.03
C ARG A 294 -5.55 12.98 -10.33
N ARG A 295 -4.36 13.61 -10.25
CA ARG A 295 -3.55 13.89 -11.44
C ARG A 295 -3.20 12.57 -12.14
N PRO A 296 -3.16 12.54 -13.49
CA PRO A 296 -2.73 11.35 -14.21
C PRO A 296 -1.30 10.95 -13.80
N PRO A 297 -0.98 9.63 -13.72
CA PRO A 297 0.37 9.17 -13.48
C PRO A 297 1.34 9.71 -14.53
N ARG A 298 2.58 10.01 -14.13
CA ARG A 298 3.61 10.43 -15.09
C ARG A 298 3.98 9.27 -16.01
N GLU A 299 4.21 9.54 -17.29
CA GLU A 299 4.64 8.52 -18.24
C GLU A 299 6.18 8.49 -18.31
N GLU A 300 6.75 7.29 -18.17
CA GLU A 300 8.19 7.05 -18.29
C GLU A 300 8.45 5.94 -19.30
N CYS A 301 9.63 5.96 -19.94
CA CYS A 301 10.05 4.94 -20.88
C CYS A 301 11.47 4.48 -20.54
N SER A 302 11.74 3.18 -20.71
CA SER A 302 13.08 2.60 -20.51
C SER A 302 13.36 1.54 -21.56
N ALA A 303 14.57 1.54 -22.11
CA ALA A 303 15.05 0.45 -22.96
C ALA A 303 15.76 -0.58 -22.08
N THR A 304 15.40 -1.86 -22.19
CA THR A 304 15.94 -2.95 -21.37
C THR A 304 16.36 -4.13 -22.23
N CYS A 305 17.42 -4.85 -21.86
CA CYS A 305 17.91 -5.98 -22.64
C CYS A 305 18.01 -7.27 -21.80
N VAL A 306 17.38 -8.33 -22.31
CA VAL A 306 17.64 -9.70 -21.83
C VAL A 306 18.88 -10.22 -22.55
N LEU A 307 20.01 -10.21 -21.85
CA LEU A 307 21.27 -10.79 -22.33
C LEU A 307 21.38 -12.23 -21.86
N GLU A 308 21.45 -13.17 -22.80
CA GLU A 308 21.53 -14.60 -22.52
C GLU A 308 22.84 -15.21 -23.03
N GLN A 309 23.42 -16.09 -22.22
CA GLN A 309 24.55 -16.93 -22.56
C GLN A 309 24.06 -18.39 -22.63
N PRO A 310 23.70 -18.90 -23.83
CA PRO A 310 23.00 -20.17 -24.00
C PRO A 310 23.88 -21.39 -23.67
N ARG A 311 25.19 -21.32 -23.93
CA ARG A 311 26.15 -22.42 -23.75
C ARG A 311 27.04 -22.27 -22.50
N ALA A 312 26.55 -21.60 -21.46
CA ALA A 312 27.30 -21.46 -20.21
C ALA A 312 27.40 -22.80 -19.45
N VAL A 313 28.45 -22.94 -18.63
CA VAL A 313 28.64 -24.13 -17.78
C VAL A 313 27.49 -24.21 -16.76
N GLY A 314 26.76 -25.33 -16.80
CA GLY A 314 25.55 -25.54 -16.00
C GLY A 314 24.24 -25.12 -16.67
N GLY A 315 24.26 -24.76 -17.96
CA GLY A 315 23.07 -24.41 -18.75
C GLY A 315 22.97 -22.91 -19.05
N ALA A 316 21.93 -22.52 -19.80
CA ALA A 316 21.74 -21.14 -20.22
C ALA A 316 21.63 -20.18 -19.02
N ARG A 317 22.43 -19.10 -19.06
CA ARG A 317 22.43 -18.06 -18.01
C ARG A 317 22.01 -16.72 -18.56
N ILE A 318 21.40 -15.90 -17.70
CA ILE A 318 20.87 -14.59 -18.03
C ILE A 318 21.48 -13.56 -17.09
N LEU A 319 21.90 -12.42 -17.64
CA LEU A 319 22.47 -11.32 -16.88
C LEU A 319 21.39 -10.54 -16.14
N LEU A 320 21.63 -10.26 -14.86
CA LEU A 320 20.91 -9.27 -14.07
C LEU A 320 21.88 -8.31 -13.40
N VAL A 321 21.42 -7.08 -13.22
CA VAL A 321 22.09 -6.03 -12.45
C VAL A 321 21.20 -5.61 -11.28
N GLN A 322 21.83 -5.17 -10.19
CA GLN A 322 21.13 -4.72 -9.00
C GLN A 322 20.84 -3.22 -9.09
N ARG A 323 19.58 -2.84 -8.87
CA ARG A 323 19.16 -1.45 -8.79
C ARG A 323 19.78 -0.73 -7.59
N PRO A 324 20.00 0.60 -7.66
CA PRO A 324 20.44 1.39 -6.52
C PRO A 324 19.59 1.15 -5.27
N ASN A 325 20.18 1.35 -4.09
CA ASN A 325 19.49 1.12 -2.81
C ASN A 325 18.41 2.17 -2.49
N SER A 326 18.25 3.18 -3.33
CA SER A 326 17.23 4.24 -3.26
C SER A 326 16.45 4.37 -4.58
N GLY A 327 15.28 4.99 -4.53
CA GLY A 327 14.44 5.24 -5.71
C GLY A 327 13.49 4.09 -6.09
N LEU A 328 13.00 4.12 -7.33
CA LEU A 328 12.00 3.17 -7.84
C LEU A 328 12.59 1.75 -7.87
N LEU A 329 11.87 0.78 -7.29
CA LEU A 329 12.28 -0.63 -7.21
C LEU A 329 13.69 -0.83 -6.59
N ALA A 330 14.06 0.03 -5.64
CA ALA A 330 15.38 0.04 -5.02
C ALA A 330 15.86 -1.36 -4.57
N GLY A 331 17.11 -1.70 -4.88
CA GLY A 331 17.78 -2.95 -4.48
C GLY A 331 17.27 -4.24 -5.14
N LEU A 332 16.25 -4.18 -6.00
CA LEU A 332 15.81 -5.33 -6.79
C LEU A 332 16.80 -5.64 -7.92
N TRP A 333 16.76 -6.89 -8.37
CA TRP A 333 17.45 -7.30 -9.59
C TRP A 333 16.59 -6.95 -10.82
N GLU A 334 17.24 -6.53 -11.89
CA GLU A 334 16.62 -6.25 -13.16
C GLU A 334 17.54 -6.57 -14.34
N PHE A 335 16.96 -6.60 -15.53
CA PHE A 335 17.74 -6.58 -16.76
C PHE A 335 18.41 -5.21 -16.93
N PRO A 336 19.65 -5.14 -17.43
CA PRO A 336 20.30 -3.87 -17.75
C PRO A 336 19.36 -2.97 -18.55
N SER A 337 19.22 -1.73 -18.09
CA SER A 337 18.23 -0.81 -18.64
C SER A 337 18.70 0.63 -18.61
N VAL A 338 18.22 1.43 -19.55
CA VAL A 338 18.48 2.88 -19.64
C VAL A 338 17.14 3.60 -19.68
N THR A 339 17.03 4.71 -18.98
CA THR A 339 15.84 5.57 -19.07
C THR A 339 15.90 6.36 -20.38
N VAL A 340 14.81 6.37 -21.13
CA VAL A 340 14.73 7.05 -22.43
C VAL A 340 13.59 8.06 -22.42
N GLU A 341 13.77 9.17 -23.14
CA GLU A 341 12.68 10.12 -23.33
C GLU A 341 11.52 9.46 -24.09
N PRO A 342 10.24 9.73 -23.71
CA PRO A 342 9.08 9.12 -24.37
C PRO A 342 9.00 9.39 -25.88
N SER A 343 9.58 10.50 -26.34
CA SER A 343 9.72 10.88 -27.75
C SER A 343 10.75 10.04 -28.52
N ARG A 344 11.74 9.45 -27.81
CA ARG A 344 12.82 8.63 -28.37
C ARG A 344 12.77 7.21 -27.80
N GLN A 345 11.69 6.50 -28.10
CA GLN A 345 11.40 5.17 -27.55
C GLN A 345 12.52 4.15 -27.83
N HIS A 346 13.23 4.28 -28.96
CA HIS A 346 14.29 3.35 -29.35
C HIS A 346 15.67 4.00 -29.21
N GLN A 347 16.43 3.61 -28.19
CA GLN A 347 17.84 4.00 -28.02
C GLN A 347 18.78 2.80 -27.90
N PRO A 348 18.93 1.99 -28.97
CA PRO A 348 19.76 0.79 -28.94
C PRO A 348 21.25 1.09 -28.66
N LYS A 349 21.74 2.27 -29.07
CA LYS A 349 23.13 2.70 -28.81
C LYS A 349 23.40 2.91 -27.31
N ALA A 350 22.53 3.66 -26.63
CA ALA A 350 22.66 3.90 -25.20
C ALA A 350 22.52 2.60 -24.40
N LEU A 351 21.57 1.73 -24.79
CA LEU A 351 21.41 0.41 -24.18
C LEU A 351 22.62 -0.48 -24.38
N LEU A 352 23.23 -0.47 -25.57
CA LEU A 352 24.45 -1.22 -25.82
C LEU A 352 25.62 -0.71 -24.97
N GLN A 353 25.77 0.61 -24.85
CA GLN A 353 26.81 1.21 -24.00
C GLN A 353 26.62 0.83 -22.52
N GLU A 354 25.37 0.84 -22.03
CA GLU A 354 25.02 0.38 -20.69
C GLU A 354 25.41 -1.09 -20.50
N LEU A 355 25.01 -1.98 -21.40
CA LEU A 355 25.37 -3.39 -21.35
C LEU A 355 26.90 -3.59 -21.34
N GLN A 356 27.61 -2.84 -22.19
CA GLN A 356 29.07 -2.93 -22.28
C GLN A 356 29.78 -2.47 -21.01
N SER A 357 29.17 -1.58 -20.23
CA SER A 357 29.71 -1.17 -18.92
C SER A 357 29.70 -2.31 -17.89
N TRP A 358 28.78 -3.26 -18.03
CA TRP A 358 28.62 -4.39 -17.10
C TRP A 358 29.40 -5.63 -17.51
N VAL A 359 29.47 -5.93 -18.82
CA VAL A 359 30.05 -7.20 -19.31
C VAL A 359 31.21 -7.02 -20.30
N GLY A 360 31.64 -5.79 -20.55
CA GLY A 360 32.67 -5.49 -21.54
C GLY A 360 32.14 -5.46 -22.98
N PRO A 361 33.01 -5.48 -24.00
CA PRO A 361 32.63 -5.32 -25.40
C PRO A 361 31.60 -6.34 -25.87
N LEU A 362 30.56 -5.86 -26.58
CA LEU A 362 29.45 -6.67 -27.08
C LEU A 362 29.22 -6.44 -28.58
N PRO A 363 28.79 -7.47 -29.34
CA PRO A 363 28.49 -7.35 -30.76
C PRO A 363 27.19 -6.56 -31.00
N ALA A 364 27.33 -5.29 -31.39
CA ALA A 364 26.22 -4.38 -31.65
C ALA A 364 25.19 -4.93 -32.66
N THR A 365 25.63 -5.74 -33.62
CA THR A 365 24.82 -6.26 -34.74
C THR A 365 23.76 -7.26 -34.33
N ARG A 366 23.76 -7.75 -33.08
CA ARG A 366 22.84 -8.79 -32.60
C ARG A 366 21.79 -8.28 -31.60
N LEU A 367 21.80 -7.01 -31.25
CA LEU A 367 20.81 -6.44 -30.36
C LEU A 367 19.49 -6.22 -31.12
N GLN A 368 18.47 -7.02 -30.81
CA GLN A 368 17.17 -6.96 -31.49
C GLN A 368 16.10 -6.39 -30.58
N HIS A 369 15.30 -5.44 -31.10
CA HIS A 369 14.09 -5.01 -30.43
C HIS A 369 13.01 -6.07 -30.63
N LEU A 370 12.37 -6.48 -29.53
CA LEU A 370 11.40 -7.57 -29.56
C LEU A 370 9.98 -7.04 -29.35
N GLY A 371 9.80 -5.92 -28.66
CA GLY A 371 8.49 -5.37 -28.32
C GLY A 371 8.50 -4.55 -27.03
N GLN A 372 7.33 -4.42 -26.38
CA GLN A 372 7.19 -3.57 -25.20
C GLN A 372 6.39 -4.23 -24.06
N VAL A 373 6.74 -3.86 -22.83
CA VAL A 373 6.04 -4.25 -21.60
C VAL A 373 5.68 -2.98 -20.83
N VAL A 374 4.38 -2.74 -20.63
CA VAL A 374 3.89 -1.62 -19.79
C VAL A 374 3.70 -2.10 -18.37
N HIS A 375 4.22 -1.33 -17.42
CA HIS A 375 4.07 -1.55 -15.99
C HIS A 375 3.58 -0.28 -15.29
N THR A 376 2.43 -0.38 -14.64
CA THR A 376 1.77 0.75 -13.99
C THR A 376 1.98 0.70 -12.47
N PHE A 377 2.60 1.74 -11.94
CA PHE A 377 2.70 2.09 -10.53
C PHE A 377 1.64 3.15 -10.18
N SER A 378 1.43 3.42 -8.89
CA SER A 378 0.43 4.41 -8.44
C SER A 378 0.66 5.82 -8.99
N HIS A 379 1.92 6.20 -9.26
CA HIS A 379 2.30 7.54 -9.70
C HIS A 379 3.10 7.56 -11.01
N ILE A 380 3.36 6.39 -11.60
CA ILE A 380 4.19 6.24 -12.82
C ILE A 380 3.58 5.17 -13.71
N LYS A 381 3.51 5.41 -15.00
CA LYS A 381 3.27 4.39 -16.02
C LYS A 381 4.56 4.22 -16.80
N LEU A 382 5.30 3.13 -16.52
CA LEU A 382 6.61 2.86 -17.09
C LEU A 382 6.47 1.88 -18.26
N THR A 383 6.97 2.27 -19.43
CA THR A 383 7.01 1.43 -20.63
C THR A 383 8.43 0.91 -20.83
N TYR A 384 8.61 -0.40 -20.78
CA TYR A 384 9.87 -1.05 -21.12
C TYR A 384 9.89 -1.43 -22.59
N GLN A 385 10.83 -0.89 -23.36
CA GLN A 385 11.18 -1.36 -24.69
C GLN A 385 12.17 -2.51 -24.54
N VAL A 386 11.75 -3.71 -24.90
CA VAL A 386 12.45 -4.95 -24.60
C VAL A 386 13.31 -5.36 -25.78
N TYR A 387 14.59 -5.55 -25.51
CA TYR A 387 15.60 -6.03 -26.46
C TYR A 387 16.12 -7.41 -26.04
N GLY A 388 16.56 -8.20 -27.01
CA GLY A 388 17.24 -9.48 -26.80
C GLY A 388 18.65 -9.44 -27.38
N LEU A 389 19.59 -10.09 -26.69
CA LEU A 389 20.96 -10.30 -27.17
C LEU A 389 21.46 -11.67 -26.69
N THR A 390 22.08 -12.45 -27.57
CA THR A 390 22.70 -13.75 -27.26
C THR A 390 24.20 -13.71 -27.49
N LEU A 391 24.98 -14.24 -26.54
CA LEU A 391 26.44 -14.38 -26.65
C LEU A 391 26.84 -15.70 -27.33
N GLU A 392 27.88 -15.66 -28.18
CA GLU A 392 28.57 -16.85 -28.71
C GLU A 392 29.76 -17.23 -27.82
N GLU A 393 30.30 -18.43 -28.02
CA GLU A 393 31.10 -19.22 -27.06
C GLU A 393 32.21 -18.48 -26.27
N GLN A 394 32.30 -18.88 -24.99
CA GLN A 394 33.37 -18.63 -24.02
C GLN A 394 33.79 -17.17 -23.77
N THR A 395 32.87 -16.21 -23.77
CA THR A 395 33.12 -15.02 -22.92
C THR A 395 33.12 -15.50 -21.47
N PRO A 396 34.26 -15.44 -20.75
CA PRO A 396 34.33 -15.96 -19.40
C PRO A 396 33.29 -15.25 -18.54
N VAL A 397 32.49 -16.02 -17.80
CA VAL A 397 31.63 -15.53 -16.72
C VAL A 397 32.54 -15.12 -15.55
N THR A 398 33.46 -14.19 -15.76
CA THR A 398 34.42 -13.78 -14.75
C THR A 398 34.61 -12.28 -14.80
N THR A 399 33.55 -11.59 -14.42
CA THR A 399 33.67 -10.37 -13.62
C THR A 399 32.53 -10.37 -12.62
N SER A 400 32.81 -10.81 -11.39
CA SER A 400 31.93 -10.60 -10.24
C SER A 400 32.01 -9.12 -9.85
N LEU A 401 31.54 -8.23 -10.73
CA LEU A 401 31.34 -6.84 -10.37
C LEU A 401 30.26 -6.78 -9.28
N PRO A 402 30.45 -5.96 -8.24
CA PRO A 402 29.39 -5.71 -7.27
C PRO A 402 28.10 -5.30 -7.97
N GLY A 403 27.00 -5.97 -7.64
CA GLY A 403 25.70 -5.69 -8.27
C GLY A 403 25.45 -6.41 -9.60
N VAL A 404 26.29 -7.35 -10.04
CA VAL A 404 26.06 -8.16 -11.25
C VAL A 404 25.87 -9.64 -10.89
N ARG A 405 24.89 -10.30 -11.51
CA ARG A 405 24.67 -11.75 -11.39
C ARG A 405 24.28 -12.40 -12.70
N TRP A 406 24.78 -13.61 -12.91
CA TRP A 406 24.35 -14.50 -13.99
C TRP A 406 23.52 -15.63 -13.39
N LEU A 407 22.23 -15.65 -13.70
CA LEU A 407 21.28 -16.62 -13.15
C LEU A 407 20.78 -17.58 -14.22
N THR A 408 20.56 -18.83 -13.84
CA THR A 408 19.72 -19.75 -14.61
C THR A 408 18.27 -19.25 -14.66
N ARG A 409 17.47 -19.82 -15.56
CA ARG A 409 16.04 -19.49 -15.66
C ARG A 409 15.28 -19.82 -14.37
N GLU A 410 15.64 -20.91 -13.71
CA GLU A 410 15.03 -21.32 -12.44
C GLU A 410 15.37 -20.34 -11.31
N GLU A 411 16.64 -19.97 -11.17
CA GLU A 411 17.09 -18.95 -10.21
C GLU A 411 16.46 -17.58 -10.49
N PHE A 412 16.22 -17.22 -11.75
CA PHE A 412 15.51 -15.98 -12.09
C PHE A 412 14.08 -15.97 -11.54
N HIS A 413 13.36 -17.09 -11.58
CA HIS A 413 11.98 -17.16 -11.11
C HIS A 413 11.85 -16.94 -9.60
N THR A 414 12.87 -17.33 -8.84
CA THR A 414 12.99 -17.16 -7.39
C THR A 414 13.69 -15.86 -6.99
N ALA A 415 14.41 -15.21 -7.90
CA ALA A 415 15.07 -13.93 -7.65
C ALA A 415 14.08 -12.79 -7.32
N ALA A 416 14.58 -11.82 -6.54
CA ALA A 416 13.86 -10.60 -6.20
C ALA A 416 13.81 -9.62 -7.39
N VAL A 417 13.02 -9.97 -8.40
CA VAL A 417 12.76 -9.18 -9.62
C VAL A 417 11.32 -8.65 -9.65
N SER A 418 11.08 -7.58 -10.42
CA SER A 418 9.72 -7.05 -10.59
C SER A 418 8.85 -7.95 -11.50
N THR A 419 7.53 -7.79 -11.42
CA THR A 419 6.61 -8.51 -12.33
C THR A 419 6.80 -8.08 -13.78
N ALA A 420 7.26 -6.85 -14.03
CA ALA A 420 7.63 -6.38 -15.37
C ALA A 420 8.83 -7.17 -15.93
N MET A 421 9.86 -7.44 -15.12
CA MET A 421 11.01 -8.24 -15.54
C MET A 421 10.60 -9.68 -15.86
N LYS A 422 9.72 -10.29 -15.05
CA LYS A 422 9.17 -11.62 -15.35
C LYS A 422 8.44 -11.68 -16.70
N LYS A 423 7.67 -10.62 -17.02
CA LYS A 423 7.03 -10.47 -18.34
C LYS A 423 8.05 -10.28 -19.46
N ALA A 424 9.06 -9.43 -19.28
CA ALA A 424 10.12 -9.20 -20.26
C ALA A 424 10.87 -10.50 -20.59
N LEU A 425 11.22 -11.32 -19.59
CA LEU A 425 11.86 -12.61 -19.83
C LEU A 425 10.96 -13.55 -20.62
N THR A 426 9.70 -13.71 -20.19
CA THR A 426 8.71 -14.58 -20.88
C THR A 426 8.57 -14.18 -22.35
N PHE A 427 8.61 -12.89 -22.61
CA PHE A 427 8.53 -12.32 -23.95
C PHE A 427 9.78 -12.64 -24.80
N CYS A 428 10.99 -12.50 -24.24
CA CYS A 428 12.23 -12.85 -24.92
C CYS A 428 12.41 -14.36 -25.15
N LEU A 429 11.98 -15.21 -24.22
CA LEU A 429 12.13 -16.66 -24.34
C LEU A 429 11.42 -17.23 -25.58
N ARG A 430 10.24 -16.70 -25.92
CA ARG A 430 9.52 -17.05 -27.16
C ARG A 430 10.29 -16.71 -28.43
N TRP A 431 11.18 -15.72 -28.35
CA TRP A 431 12.03 -15.31 -29.45
C TRP A 431 13.33 -16.12 -29.50
N PHE A 432 14.02 -16.31 -28.36
CA PHE A 432 15.25 -17.10 -28.28
C PHE A 432 15.07 -18.54 -28.79
N GLN A 433 13.92 -19.17 -28.53
CA GLN A 433 13.59 -20.50 -29.04
C GLN A 433 13.50 -20.58 -30.58
N LYS A 434 13.36 -19.44 -31.28
CA LYS A 434 13.28 -19.37 -32.74
C LYS A 434 14.64 -19.13 -33.41
N ILE A 435 15.72 -18.93 -32.64
CA ILE A 435 17.06 -18.68 -33.20
C ILE A 435 17.68 -20.01 -33.63
N PRO A 436 17.96 -20.23 -34.93
CA PRO A 436 18.55 -21.47 -35.42
C PRO A 436 19.94 -21.70 -34.82
N GLY A 437 20.24 -22.93 -34.36
CA GLY A 437 21.58 -23.34 -33.91
C GLY A 437 21.98 -22.95 -32.48
N VAL A 438 21.12 -22.23 -31.75
CA VAL A 438 21.39 -21.79 -30.36
C VAL A 438 20.78 -22.74 -29.33
N TYR A 439 19.57 -23.23 -29.58
CA TYR A 439 18.89 -24.25 -28.78
C TYR A 439 18.72 -25.52 -29.59
N PRO A 440 18.87 -26.72 -29.01
CA PRO A 440 18.50 -27.95 -29.70
C PRO A 440 17.02 -27.84 -30.09
N VAL A 441 16.73 -28.03 -31.38
CA VAL A 441 15.36 -28.08 -31.88
C VAL A 441 14.63 -29.15 -31.06
N GLN A 442 13.66 -28.74 -30.26
CA GLN A 442 12.70 -29.70 -29.72
C GLN A 442 11.92 -30.19 -30.93
N THR A 443 12.31 -31.34 -31.47
CA THR A 443 11.42 -32.12 -32.31
C THR A 443 10.20 -32.39 -31.46
N GLU A 444 9.06 -31.81 -31.84
CA GLU A 444 7.76 -32.27 -31.38
C GLU A 444 7.74 -33.78 -31.66
N LYS A 445 7.92 -34.59 -30.61
CA LYS A 445 7.58 -36.00 -30.69
C LYS A 445 6.08 -36.02 -30.92
N ALA A 446 5.69 -36.25 -32.17
CA ALA A 446 4.34 -36.63 -32.52
C ALA A 446 3.94 -37.77 -31.59
N GLN A 447 2.99 -37.50 -30.69
CA GLN A 447 2.36 -38.55 -29.90
C GLN A 447 1.72 -39.54 -30.89
N PRO A 448 1.97 -40.85 -30.78
CA PRO A 448 1.21 -41.83 -31.54
C PRO A 448 -0.26 -41.70 -31.15
N ARG A 449 -1.14 -41.61 -32.15
CA ARG A 449 -2.60 -41.63 -31.93
C ARG A 449 -2.95 -42.91 -31.16
N PRO A 450 -3.82 -42.85 -30.15
CA PRO A 450 -4.33 -44.06 -29.53
C PRO A 450 -5.14 -44.84 -30.58
N GLU A 451 -4.76 -46.09 -30.80
CA GLU A 451 -5.56 -47.05 -31.55
C GLU A 451 -6.89 -47.25 -30.82
N SER A 452 -7.99 -47.09 -31.55
CA SER A 452 -9.34 -47.37 -31.09
C SER A 452 -9.49 -48.88 -30.84
N PRO A 453 -9.93 -49.33 -29.65
CA PRO A 453 -10.31 -50.73 -29.48
C PRO A 453 -11.65 -50.97 -30.17
N GLY A 454 -11.68 -52.00 -31.02
CA GLY A 454 -12.89 -52.52 -31.67
C GLY A 454 -13.77 -53.36 -30.75
#